data_AF-A0A8T5TAC9-F1
#
_entry.id   AF-A0A8T5TAC9-F1
#
_cell.length_a   1.000
_cell.length_b   1.000
_cell.length_c   1.000
_cell.angle_alpha   90.00
_cell.angle_beta   90.00
_cell.angle_gamma   90.00
#
_symmetry.space_group_name_H-M   'P 1'
#
loop_
_entity.id
_entity.type
_entity.pdbx_description
1 polymer ?
#
loop_
_entity_poly.entity_id
_entity_poly.type
_entity_poly.pdbx_seq_one_letter_code
_entity_poly.pdbx_strand_id
1 'polypeptide(L)'
;MTEKELTKKKDEPEFEIDKITILIAIIGFLVAWINMYLIENTPIYGSEVWNLKVFAYLSIIFTTSIPCVAIGVKNRIWAYGYIIGFAIAGLPFVIINVYIGLYTLITTLLLFTIMWLIFWTAWRSLSSIKTISN
;
A
#
# COMPACT_ATOMS: atom_id res chain seq x y z
N MET A 1 5.51 44.86 -2.39
CA MET A 1 4.85 43.54 -2.46
C MET A 1 5.16 42.84 -1.15
N THR A 2 4.14 42.64 -0.32
CA THR A 2 4.29 42.29 1.10
C THR A 2 4.64 40.82 1.27
N GLU A 3 5.60 40.52 2.16
CA GLU A 3 6.14 39.22 2.58
C GLU A 3 5.10 38.11 2.90
N LYS A 4 3.82 38.45 2.98
CA LYS A 4 2.72 37.55 3.37
C LYS A 4 2.26 36.58 2.27
N GLU A 5 2.75 36.70 1.03
CA GLU A 5 2.35 35.81 -0.07
C GLU A 5 3.29 34.61 -0.32
N LEU A 6 4.50 34.62 0.27
CA LEU A 6 5.51 33.57 0.06
C LEU A 6 5.35 32.34 0.98
N THR A 7 4.45 32.40 1.96
CA THR A 7 4.18 31.32 2.92
C THR A 7 2.86 30.62 2.66
N LYS A 8 2.44 30.50 1.40
CA LYS A 8 1.52 29.40 1.03
C LYS A 8 2.32 28.10 1.01
N LYS A 9 2.81 27.71 2.19
CA LYS A 9 3.04 26.33 2.57
C LYS A 9 1.79 25.64 2.06
N LYS A 10 1.92 24.90 0.97
CA LYS A 10 0.81 24.11 0.44
C LYS A 10 0.59 23.11 1.56
N ASP A 11 -0.32 23.44 2.48
CA ASP A 11 -0.65 22.64 3.65
C ASP A 11 -0.88 21.24 3.09
N GLU A 12 0.13 20.38 3.26
CA GLU A 12 -0.05 18.97 3.03
C GLU A 12 -1.23 18.64 3.93
N PRO A 13 -2.33 18.08 3.39
CA PRO A 13 -3.51 17.85 4.19
C PRO A 13 -3.07 17.15 5.47
N GLU A 14 -3.26 17.84 6.60
CA GLU A 14 -3.20 17.21 7.92
C GLU A 14 -4.04 15.94 7.83
N PHE A 15 -3.66 14.84 8.47
CA PHE A 15 -4.27 13.51 8.36
C PHE A 15 -5.83 13.54 8.44
N GLU A 16 -6.48 13.91 7.34
CA GLU A 16 -7.91 14.06 7.22
C GLU A 16 -8.37 12.81 6.48
N ILE A 17 -8.88 11.85 7.27
CA ILE A 17 -9.48 10.65 6.72
C ILE A 17 -10.80 11.06 6.08
N ASP A 18 -10.75 11.31 4.77
CA ASP A 18 -11.93 11.61 3.98
C ASP A 18 -12.68 10.32 3.58
N LYS A 19 -13.92 10.48 3.10
CA LYS A 19 -14.75 9.35 2.65
C LYS A 19 -14.07 8.52 1.55
N ILE A 20 -13.22 9.17 0.74
CA ILE A 20 -12.46 8.50 -0.34
C ILE A 20 -11.38 7.60 0.26
N THR A 21 -10.68 8.02 1.31
CA THR A 21 -9.72 7.18 2.04
C THR A 21 -10.38 5.89 2.54
N ILE A 22 -11.58 6.00 3.12
CA ILE A 22 -12.34 4.84 3.60
C ILE A 22 -12.73 3.92 2.44
N LEU A 23 -13.23 4.49 1.33
CA LEU A 23 -13.56 3.71 0.13
C LEU A 23 -12.33 2.96 -0.40
N ILE A 24 -11.18 3.62 -0.46
CA ILE A 24 -9.93 3.02 -0.94
C ILE A 24 -9.43 1.93 0.02
N ALA A 25 -9.64 2.09 1.34
CA ALA A 25 -9.34 1.02 2.30
C ALA A 25 -10.24 -0.21 2.08
N ILE A 26 -11.53 -0.02 1.82
CA ILE A 26 -12.44 -1.14 1.48
C ILE A 26 -11.98 -1.83 0.19
N ILE A 27 -11.58 -1.05 -0.83
CA ILE A 27 -11.04 -1.62 -2.08
C ILE A 27 -9.76 -2.43 -1.80
N GLY A 28 -8.83 -1.89 -1.00
CA GLY A 28 -7.61 -2.60 -0.60
C GLY A 28 -7.91 -3.91 0.12
N PHE A 29 -8.91 -3.91 1.01
CA PHE A 29 -9.38 -5.11 1.69
C PHE A 29 -9.91 -6.16 0.70
N LEU A 30 -10.80 -5.76 -0.21
CA LEU A 30 -11.39 -6.68 -1.19
C LEU A 30 -10.35 -7.25 -2.17
N VAL A 31 -9.42 -6.41 -2.64
CA VAL A 31 -8.33 -6.84 -3.52
C VAL A 31 -7.44 -7.87 -2.81
N ALA A 32 -7.04 -7.60 -1.56
CA ALA A 32 -6.28 -8.54 -0.75
C ALA A 32 -7.03 -9.85 -0.54
N TRP A 33 -8.32 -9.78 -0.21
CA TRP A 33 -9.18 -10.94 0.01
C TRP A 33 -9.29 -11.83 -1.23
N ILE A 34 -9.57 -11.22 -2.39
CA ILE A 34 -9.64 -11.93 -3.68
C ILE A 34 -8.28 -12.57 -3.99
N ASN A 35 -7.18 -11.83 -3.81
CA ASN A 35 -5.85 -12.35 -4.07
C ASN A 35 -5.54 -13.59 -3.19
N MET A 36 -5.71 -13.47 -1.87
CA MET A 36 -5.50 -14.60 -0.95
C MET A 36 -6.40 -15.80 -1.27
N TYR A 37 -7.66 -15.55 -1.65
CA TYR A 37 -8.57 -16.61 -2.07
C TYR A 37 -8.11 -17.31 -3.36
N LEU A 38 -7.55 -16.58 -4.33
CA LEU A 38 -6.97 -17.18 -5.53
C LEU A 38 -5.73 -18.03 -5.21
N ILE A 39 -4.87 -17.55 -4.31
CA ILE A 39 -3.68 -18.30 -3.85
C ILE A 39 -4.13 -19.62 -3.18
N GLU A 40 -5.12 -19.56 -2.30
CA GLU A 40 -5.64 -20.73 -1.59
C GLU A 40 -6.19 -21.80 -2.55
N ASN A 41 -6.92 -21.37 -3.58
CA ASN A 41 -7.57 -22.28 -4.54
C ASN A 41 -6.68 -22.65 -5.74
N THR A 42 -5.40 -22.25 -5.76
CA THR A 42 -4.50 -22.60 -6.85
C THR A 42 -4.20 -24.12 -6.82
N PRO A 43 -4.54 -24.89 -7.87
CA PRO A 43 -4.43 -26.35 -7.86
C PRO A 43 -2.98 -26.83 -7.65
N ILE A 44 -2.84 -27.88 -6.83
CA ILE A 44 -1.55 -28.50 -6.53
C ILE A 44 -1.50 -29.88 -7.19
N TYR A 45 -1.18 -29.96 -8.47
CA TYR A 45 -0.96 -31.24 -9.14
C TYR A 45 0.40 -31.22 -9.89
N GLY A 46 1.40 -31.91 -9.34
CA GLY A 46 2.70 -32.15 -9.98
C GLY A 46 3.91 -31.44 -9.35
N SER A 47 5.12 -31.82 -9.79
CA SER A 47 6.41 -31.31 -9.29
C SER A 47 6.76 -29.88 -9.76
N GLU A 48 6.11 -29.36 -10.81
CA GLU A 48 6.29 -27.97 -11.30
C GLU A 48 5.53 -26.92 -10.46
N VAL A 49 4.73 -27.38 -9.48
CA VAL A 49 3.78 -26.56 -8.71
C VAL A 49 4.45 -25.67 -7.66
N TRP A 50 5.63 -26.04 -7.17
CA TRP A 50 6.35 -25.25 -6.17
C TRP A 50 6.63 -23.83 -6.67
N ASN A 51 7.01 -23.70 -7.94
CA ASN A 51 7.23 -22.40 -8.57
C ASN A 51 5.91 -21.62 -8.66
N LEU A 52 4.83 -22.28 -9.06
CA LEU A 52 3.52 -21.64 -9.22
C LEU A 52 3.00 -21.04 -7.91
N LYS A 53 3.14 -21.77 -6.80
CA LYS A 53 2.79 -21.25 -5.46
C LYS A 53 3.65 -20.07 -5.05
N VAL A 54 4.96 -20.13 -5.27
CA VAL A 54 5.86 -19.00 -4.97
C VAL A 54 5.46 -17.76 -5.77
N PHE A 55 5.15 -17.91 -7.07
CA PHE A 55 4.64 -16.81 -7.89
C PHE A 55 3.28 -16.30 -7.40
N ALA A 56 2.41 -17.18 -6.91
CA ALA A 56 1.13 -16.78 -6.31
C ALA A 56 1.35 -15.88 -5.08
N TYR A 57 2.32 -16.19 -4.20
CA TYR A 57 2.68 -15.31 -3.08
C TYR A 57 3.31 -13.98 -3.53
N LEU A 58 4.09 -13.96 -4.61
CA LEU A 58 4.63 -12.71 -5.18
C LEU A 58 3.51 -11.77 -5.67
N SER A 59 2.35 -12.31 -6.05
CA SER A 59 1.22 -11.48 -6.46
C SER A 59 0.73 -10.55 -5.34
N ILE A 60 0.88 -10.93 -4.06
CA ILE A 60 0.59 -10.06 -2.92
C ILE A 60 1.45 -8.81 -2.99
N ILE A 61 2.76 -8.97 -3.21
CA ILE A 61 3.70 -7.84 -3.31
C ILE A 61 3.28 -6.89 -4.44
N PHE A 62 2.96 -7.42 -5.62
CA PHE A 62 2.59 -6.60 -6.78
C PHE A 62 1.23 -5.91 -6.60
N THR A 63 0.22 -6.64 -6.11
CA THR A 63 -1.13 -6.11 -5.89
C THR A 63 -1.20 -5.14 -4.71
N THR A 64 -0.26 -5.19 -3.76
CA THR A 64 -0.10 -4.15 -2.75
C THR A 64 0.66 -2.94 -3.30
N SER A 65 1.86 -3.16 -3.86
CA SER A 65 2.80 -2.08 -4.18
C SER A 65 2.39 -1.22 -5.37
N ILE A 66 1.96 -1.81 -6.49
CA ILE A 66 1.64 -1.06 -7.71
C ILE A 66 0.46 -0.10 -7.47
N PRO A 67 -0.71 -0.56 -6.94
CA PRO A 67 -1.81 0.34 -6.66
C PRO A 67 -1.46 1.36 -5.58
N CYS A 68 -0.70 0.96 -4.55
CA CYS A 68 -0.28 1.88 -3.50
C CYS A 68 0.58 3.02 -4.04
N VAL A 69 1.58 2.73 -4.89
CA VAL A 69 2.42 3.76 -5.52
C VAL A 69 1.57 4.64 -6.41
N ALA A 70 0.71 4.05 -7.26
CA ALA A 70 -0.15 4.80 -8.18
C ALA A 70 -1.09 5.76 -7.44
N ILE A 71 -1.73 5.29 -6.37
CA ILE A 71 -2.59 6.11 -5.51
C ILE A 71 -1.75 7.15 -4.75
N GLY A 72 -0.59 6.76 -4.24
CA GLY A 72 0.28 7.59 -3.39
C GLY A 72 0.89 8.78 -4.12
N VAL A 73 1.14 8.66 -5.43
CA VAL A 73 1.53 9.79 -6.29
C VAL A 73 0.41 10.84 -6.34
N LYS A 74 -0.86 10.44 -6.29
CA LYS A 74 -2.01 11.35 -6.30
C LYS A 74 -2.34 11.88 -4.90
N ASN A 75 -2.44 10.99 -3.91
CA ASN A 75 -2.74 11.32 -2.52
C ASN A 75 -2.16 10.24 -1.58
N ARG A 76 -1.28 10.65 -0.67
CA ARG A 76 -0.62 9.75 0.29
C ARG A 76 -1.58 9.12 1.30
N ILE A 77 -2.54 9.90 1.80
CA ILE A 77 -3.51 9.42 2.80
C ILE A 77 -4.36 8.30 2.20
N TRP A 78 -4.73 8.45 0.92
CA TRP A 78 -5.43 7.40 0.18
C TRP A 78 -4.59 6.13 0.02
N ALA A 79 -3.29 6.26 -0.24
CA ALA A 79 -2.39 5.13 -0.32
C ALA A 79 -2.22 4.42 1.03
N TYR A 80 -2.22 5.18 2.13
CA TYR A 80 -2.25 4.61 3.48
C TYR A 80 -3.56 3.86 3.73
N GLY A 81 -4.70 4.44 3.33
CA GLY A 81 -6.00 3.77 3.36
C GLY A 81 -5.96 2.42 2.63
N TYR A 82 -5.45 2.40 1.40
CA TYR A 82 -5.30 1.17 0.61
C TYR A 82 -4.48 0.10 1.34
N ILE A 83 -3.29 0.47 1.81
CA ILE A 83 -2.39 -0.45 2.54
C ILE A 83 -3.05 -0.97 3.82
N ILE A 84 -3.69 -0.09 4.60
CA ILE A 84 -4.32 -0.48 5.86
C ILE A 84 -5.45 -1.49 5.58
N GLY A 85 -6.29 -1.21 4.59
CA GLY A 85 -7.33 -2.15 4.16
C GLY A 85 -6.76 -3.49 3.72
N PHE A 86 -5.70 -3.46 2.91
CA PHE A 86 -5.00 -4.65 2.43
C PHE A 86 -4.41 -5.49 3.57
N ALA A 87 -3.75 -4.84 4.54
CA ALA A 87 -3.19 -5.48 5.72
C ALA A 87 -4.28 -6.08 6.62
N ILE A 88 -5.36 -5.33 6.87
CA ILE A 88 -6.48 -5.77 7.71
C ILE A 88 -7.15 -7.00 7.12
N ALA A 89 -7.24 -7.14 5.79
CA ALA A 89 -7.81 -8.36 5.17
C ALA A 89 -7.08 -9.64 5.57
N GLY A 90 -5.76 -9.56 5.83
CA GLY A 90 -4.98 -10.70 6.30
C GLY A 90 -5.49 -11.27 7.62
N LEU A 91 -5.94 -10.42 8.55
CA LEU A 91 -6.40 -10.83 9.89
C LEU A 91 -7.58 -11.81 9.87
N PRO A 92 -8.74 -11.50 9.26
CA PRO A 92 -9.83 -12.46 9.15
C PRO A 92 -9.46 -13.67 8.29
N PHE A 93 -8.56 -13.51 7.30
CA PHE A 93 -8.12 -14.65 6.48
C PHE A 93 -7.24 -15.65 7.24
N VAL A 94 -6.60 -15.26 8.36
CA VAL A 94 -5.88 -16.19 9.25
C VAL A 94 -6.78 -17.33 9.73
N ILE A 95 -8.09 -17.10 9.89
CA ILE A 95 -9.06 -18.12 10.29
C ILE A 95 -9.24 -19.19 9.19
N ILE A 96 -9.06 -18.81 7.93
CA ILE A 96 -9.16 -19.70 6.76
C ILE A 96 -7.82 -20.40 6.51
N ASN A 97 -6.75 -19.61 6.36
CA ASN A 97 -5.39 -20.11 6.19
C ASN A 97 -4.40 -19.18 6.91
N VAL A 98 -3.83 -19.68 8.00
CA VAL A 98 -2.89 -18.96 8.86
C VAL A 98 -1.67 -18.46 8.07
N TYR A 99 -1.12 -19.28 7.18
CA TYR A 99 0.10 -18.93 6.44
C TYR A 99 -0.16 -17.79 5.45
N ILE A 100 -1.23 -17.88 4.66
CA ILE A 100 -1.56 -16.85 3.66
C ILE A 100 -1.97 -15.55 4.37
N GLY A 101 -2.80 -15.63 5.41
CA GLY A 101 -3.24 -14.47 6.17
C GLY A 101 -2.09 -13.71 6.85
N LEU A 102 -1.23 -14.44 7.59
CA LEU A 102 -0.07 -13.83 8.26
C LEU A 102 0.96 -13.32 7.26
N TYR A 103 1.24 -14.07 6.19
CA TYR A 103 2.15 -13.62 5.14
C TYR A 103 1.66 -12.30 4.52
N THR A 104 0.36 -12.20 4.23
CA THR A 104 -0.25 -10.99 3.68
C THR A 104 -0.12 -9.81 4.64
N LEU A 105 -0.44 -10.01 5.91
CA LEU A 105 -0.33 -8.98 6.94
C LEU A 105 1.12 -8.48 7.09
N ILE A 106 2.07 -9.38 7.31
CA ILE A 106 3.48 -9.05 7.54
C ILE A 106 4.10 -8.40 6.31
N THR A 107 3.87 -8.97 5.12
CA THR A 107 4.41 -8.45 3.86
C THR A 107 3.87 -7.05 3.58
N THR A 108 2.57 -6.83 3.81
CA THR A 108 1.95 -5.51 3.61
C THR A 108 2.51 -4.47 4.57
N LEU A 109 2.70 -4.81 5.85
CA LEU A 109 3.31 -3.90 6.83
C LEU A 109 4.78 -3.60 6.51
N LEU A 110 5.55 -4.60 6.07
CA LEU A 110 6.93 -4.40 5.64
C LEU A 110 7.00 -3.48 4.41
N LEU A 111 6.16 -3.73 3.40
CA LEU A 111 6.06 -2.89 2.21
C LEU A 111 5.62 -1.47 2.56
N PHE A 112 4.67 -1.32 3.49
CA PHE A 112 4.29 -0.03 4.02
C PHE A 112 5.46 0.70 4.64
N THR A 113 6.26 0.04 5.48
CA THR A 113 7.45 0.66 6.08
C THR A 113 8.47 1.06 5.01
N ILE A 114 8.77 0.19 4.05
CA ILE A 114 9.72 0.50 2.96
C ILE A 114 9.22 1.70 2.15
N MET A 115 7.95 1.65 1.72
CA MET A 115 7.34 2.74 0.96
C MET A 115 7.28 4.02 1.79
N TRP A 116 6.91 3.95 3.06
CA TRP A 116 6.91 5.10 3.95
C TRP A 116 8.31 5.72 4.04
N LEU A 117 9.36 4.91 4.25
CA LEU A 117 10.73 5.40 4.31
C LEU A 117 11.15 6.05 2.98
N ILE A 118 10.86 5.43 1.84
CA ILE A 118 11.16 6.00 0.53
C ILE A 118 10.38 7.30 0.32
N PHE A 119 9.08 7.32 0.54
CA PHE A 119 8.24 8.50 0.30
C PHE A 119 8.53 9.62 1.30
N TRP A 120 8.81 9.31 2.56
CA TRP A 120 9.12 10.32 3.59
C TRP A 120 10.52 10.91 3.39
N THR A 121 11.50 10.09 3.00
CA THR A 121 12.89 10.52 2.82
C THR A 121 13.10 11.17 1.45
N ALA A 122 12.63 10.54 0.37
CA ALA A 122 12.80 11.04 -0.99
C ALA A 122 11.92 12.27 -1.26
N TRP A 123 10.71 12.36 -0.72
CA TRP A 123 9.88 13.54 -0.95
C TRP A 123 10.34 14.76 -0.15
N ARG A 124 10.77 14.60 1.10
CA ARG A 124 11.39 15.71 1.86
C ARG A 124 12.68 16.20 1.22
N SER A 125 13.45 15.29 0.63
CA SER A 125 14.63 15.62 -0.17
C SER A 125 14.25 16.44 -1.42
N LEU A 126 13.26 15.98 -2.20
CA LEU A 126 12.82 16.69 -3.42
C LEU A 126 12.15 18.04 -3.12
N SER A 127 11.44 18.17 -2.00
CA SER A 127 10.85 19.46 -1.59
C SER A 127 11.91 20.48 -1.18
N SER A 128 13.04 20.03 -0.61
CA SER A 128 14.13 20.94 -0.21
C SER A 128 14.89 21.50 -1.43
N ILE A 129 15.02 20.71 -2.50
CA ILE A 129 15.75 21.08 -3.72
C ILE A 129 15.03 22.20 -4.50
N LYS A 130 13.71 22.33 -4.39
CA LYS A 130 12.96 23.42 -5.05
C LYS A 130 13.17 24.81 -4.43
N THR A 131 13.90 24.91 -3.32
CA THR A 131 14.10 26.18 -2.59
C THR A 131 15.32 26.98 -3.05
N ILE A 132 16.11 26.48 -4.03
CA ILE A 132 17.38 27.13 -4.46
C ILE A 132 17.35 27.56 -5.95
N SER A 133 16.20 27.49 -6.64
CA SER A 133 16.05 28.10 -7.97
C SER A 133 14.85 29.04 -8.03
N ASN A 134 14.99 30.20 -7.39
CA ASN A 134 14.48 31.50 -7.83
C ASN A 134 14.86 32.57 -6.80
#